data_AF-G3PVH0-F1
#
_entry.id   AF-G3PVH0-F1
#
_cell.length_a   1.000
_cell.length_b   1.000
_cell.length_c   1.000
_cell.angle_alpha   90.00
_cell.angle_beta   90.00
_cell.angle_gamma   90.00
#
_symmetry.space_group_name_H-M   'P 1'
#
loop_
_entity.id
_entity.type
_entity.pdbx_description
1 polymer ?
#
loop_
_entity_poly.entity_id
_entity_poly.type
_entity_poly.pdbx_seq_one_letter_code
_entity_poly.pdbx_strand_id
1 'polypeptide(L)'
;MAPGDMVQDHAKQLKPKDKRPVSRTSKADCEPDGSFVFEAHEAWKDFHNSLRHFYEVGELCDVTLKVRLPLLPVEFLTGTVSKDEMIKGNLSCRDLMDEARNYHLHLSNKVVQDFEYSVRTVPRKHTAGVLFCVGGRGGSGDPFRSIECYSITKNSWFFGPEMNSRRRHVGVISVGGRVYAVGGHDGSEHLGNMEMFDPLTNKWMMKASMNTKRRGIALAALGGPIYAIGGLDDNSCFNDVERYDIESDCWSSVAPMNTPRGGVGSVALGSFVYAVGGNDGVASLSSVERFNPHLNKWTEVSEMGQRRAGNGVSKLNGCLYVVGGFDDNSPLSSVERFDPRMHRWEYVSELTTPRGGVGVATVMGRVFAVGGHNGNIYLNTVEAFEPRMNRGELGGSVSHCRAGTGVAVCSSHVSQIRDVGQGSSNVANCM
;
A
#
# COMPACT_ATOMS: atom_id res chain seq x y z
N MET A 1 -39.32 75.21 17.76
CA MET A 1 -39.89 75.69 16.48
C MET A 1 -39.24 74.88 15.37
N ALA A 2 -40.03 74.24 14.51
CA ALA A 2 -39.57 73.69 13.22
C ALA A 2 -39.44 74.85 12.19
N PRO A 3 -39.11 74.66 10.88
CA PRO A 3 -38.32 73.64 10.15
C PRO A 3 -37.29 74.30 9.17
N GLY A 4 -36.58 73.51 8.33
CA GLY A 4 -35.84 74.07 7.17
C GLY A 4 -34.97 73.08 6.35
N ASP A 5 -35.59 72.52 5.32
CA ASP A 5 -35.15 72.02 3.99
C ASP A 5 -33.67 71.89 3.52
N MET A 6 -33.44 70.74 2.84
CA MET A 6 -32.76 70.44 1.54
C MET A 6 -31.31 70.89 1.23
N VAL A 7 -30.45 70.26 0.41
CA VAL A 7 -30.27 68.98 -0.36
C VAL A 7 -28.81 69.00 -0.89
N GLN A 8 -28.16 67.83 -1.09
CA GLN A 8 -27.20 67.41 -2.16
C GLN A 8 -26.29 66.26 -1.62
N ASP A 9 -25.87 65.20 -2.31
CA ASP A 9 -26.11 64.68 -3.66
C ASP A 9 -25.67 63.20 -3.76
N HIS A 10 -26.17 62.50 -4.78
CA HIS A 10 -25.62 61.31 -5.49
C HIS A 10 -25.05 60.07 -4.75
N ALA A 11 -25.71 58.91 -4.96
CA ALA A 11 -25.29 57.88 -5.95
C ALA A 11 -25.90 56.49 -5.62
N LYS A 12 -26.61 55.92 -6.59
CA LYS A 12 -27.20 54.57 -6.55
C LYS A 12 -26.12 53.50 -6.84
N GLN A 13 -26.00 52.47 -6.01
CA GLN A 13 -25.37 51.20 -6.38
C GLN A 13 -26.40 50.07 -6.43
N LEU A 14 -26.45 49.42 -7.60
CA LEU A 14 -27.27 48.26 -7.92
C LEU A 14 -26.71 46.98 -7.28
N LYS A 15 -27.59 46.13 -6.74
CA LYS A 15 -27.33 44.70 -6.51
C LYS A 15 -27.88 43.88 -7.69
N PRO A 16 -27.16 42.91 -8.25
CA PRO A 16 -27.76 41.91 -9.13
C PRO A 16 -28.13 40.62 -8.37
N LYS A 17 -29.28 40.08 -8.79
CA LYS A 17 -30.00 38.91 -8.31
C LYS A 17 -29.41 37.58 -8.80
N ASP A 18 -29.74 36.55 -8.03
CA ASP A 18 -29.53 35.12 -8.23
C ASP A 18 -29.76 34.59 -9.66
N LYS A 19 -28.90 33.66 -10.08
CA LYS A 19 -29.20 32.63 -11.09
C LYS A 19 -28.70 31.27 -10.60
N ARG A 20 -29.63 30.36 -10.31
CA ARG A 20 -29.38 28.90 -10.16
C ARG A 20 -29.01 28.29 -11.51
N PRO A 21 -28.14 27.26 -11.56
CA PRO A 21 -28.12 26.33 -12.67
C PRO A 21 -28.63 24.93 -12.26
N VAL A 22 -29.74 24.58 -12.91
CA VAL A 22 -30.13 23.30 -13.52
C VAL A 22 -29.28 22.06 -13.21
N SER A 23 -29.94 21.04 -12.66
CA SER A 23 -29.48 19.66 -12.51
C SER A 23 -29.35 18.94 -13.86
N ARG A 24 -28.17 18.37 -14.13
CA ARG A 24 -28.00 17.26 -15.08
C ARG A 24 -27.67 16.00 -14.30
N THR A 25 -28.62 15.07 -14.27
CA THR A 25 -28.37 13.67 -13.97
C THR A 25 -27.60 13.03 -15.12
N SER A 26 -26.41 12.52 -14.86
CA SER A 26 -25.79 11.47 -15.66
C SER A 26 -25.40 10.33 -14.74
N LYS A 27 -26.08 9.20 -14.89
CA LYS A 27 -25.54 7.89 -14.51
C LYS A 27 -24.22 7.75 -15.27
N ALA A 28 -23.11 7.77 -14.55
CA ALA A 28 -21.82 7.40 -15.07
C ALA A 28 -21.53 6.01 -14.53
N ASP A 29 -21.56 5.02 -15.43
CA ASP A 29 -20.89 3.75 -15.17
C ASP A 29 -19.39 4.06 -15.08
N CYS A 30 -18.82 3.94 -13.88
CA CYS A 30 -17.40 4.23 -13.65
C CYS A 30 -16.54 3.08 -14.16
N GLU A 31 -16.00 3.25 -15.36
CA GLU A 31 -14.81 2.54 -15.84
C GLU A 31 -13.57 2.88 -14.98
N PRO A 32 -12.51 2.05 -15.01
CA PRO A 32 -11.28 2.30 -14.25
C PRO A 32 -10.73 3.69 -14.56
N ASP A 33 -10.40 4.46 -13.53
CA ASP A 33 -9.99 5.88 -13.57
C ASP A 33 -9.18 6.25 -14.84
N GLY A 34 -9.89 6.72 -15.87
CA GLY A 34 -9.34 7.06 -17.18
C GLY A 34 -8.45 8.30 -17.17
N SER A 35 -8.30 8.98 -16.03
CA SER A 35 -7.42 10.14 -15.88
C SER A 35 -5.96 9.77 -16.14
N PHE A 36 -5.48 8.64 -15.61
CA PHE A 36 -4.10 8.22 -15.78
C PHE A 36 -3.80 7.78 -17.23
N VAL A 37 -4.76 7.10 -17.88
CA VAL A 37 -4.64 6.70 -19.28
C VAL A 37 -4.63 7.93 -20.18
N PHE A 38 -5.46 8.93 -19.89
CA PHE A 38 -5.50 10.20 -20.59
C PHE A 38 -4.18 10.99 -20.43
N GLU A 39 -3.69 11.15 -19.20
CA GLU A 39 -2.39 11.80 -18.93
C GLU A 39 -1.24 11.08 -19.61
N ALA A 40 -1.20 9.74 -19.56
CA ALA A 40 -0.19 8.95 -20.25
C ALA A 40 -0.27 9.12 -21.78
N HIS A 41 -1.47 9.25 -22.34
CA HIS A 41 -1.67 9.46 -23.77
C HIS A 41 -1.21 10.85 -24.22
N GLU A 42 -1.53 11.91 -23.48
CA GLU A 42 -1.05 13.26 -23.79
C GLU A 42 0.47 13.36 -23.62
N ALA A 43 1.02 12.83 -22.52
CA ALA A 43 2.47 12.76 -22.33
C ALA A 43 3.15 11.94 -23.45
N TRP A 44 2.49 10.89 -23.94
CA TRP A 44 2.98 10.11 -25.07
C TRP A 44 2.92 10.86 -26.39
N LYS A 45 1.93 11.70 -26.65
CA LYS A 45 1.93 12.53 -27.86
C LYS A 45 3.12 13.48 -27.89
N ASP A 46 3.39 14.15 -26.77
CA ASP A 46 4.53 15.05 -26.64
C ASP A 46 5.85 14.29 -26.77
N PHE A 47 5.94 13.13 -26.12
CA PHE A 47 7.07 12.23 -26.27
C PHE A 47 7.22 11.71 -27.71
N HIS A 48 6.14 11.31 -28.37
CA HIS A 48 6.10 10.78 -29.74
C HIS A 48 6.57 11.82 -30.75
N ASN A 49 6.15 13.08 -30.59
CA ASN A 49 6.66 14.18 -31.40
C ASN A 49 8.18 14.32 -31.24
N SER A 50 8.69 14.14 -30.02
CA SER A 50 10.13 14.13 -29.74
C SER A 50 10.81 12.88 -30.32
N LEU A 51 10.15 11.72 -30.29
CA LEU A 51 10.67 10.45 -30.82
C LEU A 51 10.91 10.50 -32.32
N ARG A 52 10.13 11.27 -33.09
CA ARG A 52 10.32 11.41 -34.54
C ARG A 52 11.71 11.92 -34.89
N HIS A 53 12.19 12.92 -34.16
CA HIS A 53 13.54 13.44 -34.34
C HIS A 53 14.58 12.33 -34.11
N PHE A 54 14.45 11.56 -33.02
CA PHE A 54 15.36 10.45 -32.70
C PHE A 54 15.26 9.29 -33.70
N TYR A 55 14.10 9.06 -34.28
CA TYR A 55 13.93 8.09 -35.36
C TYR A 55 14.70 8.51 -36.61
N GLU A 56 14.59 9.79 -37.00
CA GLU A 56 15.30 10.34 -38.16
C GLU A 56 16.83 10.29 -38.01
N VAL A 57 17.34 10.45 -36.79
CA VAL A 57 18.80 10.36 -36.50
C VAL A 57 19.27 8.95 -36.07
N GLY A 58 18.39 7.95 -36.04
CA GLY A 58 18.73 6.56 -35.73
C GLY A 58 18.90 6.22 -34.24
N GLU A 59 18.55 7.13 -33.32
CA GLU A 59 18.71 7.00 -31.86
C GLU A 59 17.40 6.60 -31.14
N LEU A 60 16.34 6.25 -31.88
CA LEU A 60 15.03 5.92 -31.30
C LEU A 60 15.11 4.86 -30.19
N CYS A 61 15.91 3.81 -30.40
CA CYS A 61 16.07 2.74 -29.42
C CYS A 61 16.73 3.26 -28.14
N ASP A 62 17.76 4.11 -28.23
CA ASP A 62 18.48 4.62 -27.07
C ASP A 62 17.60 5.47 -26.15
N VAL A 63 16.67 6.23 -26.73
CA VAL A 63 15.68 7.00 -25.98
C VAL A 63 14.61 6.11 -25.40
N THR A 64 14.09 5.16 -26.18
CA THR A 64 13.10 4.16 -25.70
C THR A 64 13.67 3.28 -24.58
N LEU A 65 14.99 3.01 -24.61
CA LEU A 65 15.74 2.33 -23.57
C LEU A 65 15.73 3.09 -22.23
N LYS A 66 15.47 4.41 -22.21
CA LYS A 66 15.34 5.19 -20.96
C LYS A 66 13.94 5.11 -20.35
N VAL A 67 12.93 4.76 -21.15
CA VAL A 67 11.55 4.55 -20.70
C VAL A 67 11.38 3.14 -20.15
N ARG A 68 10.93 3.02 -18.90
CA ARG A 68 10.67 1.71 -18.26
C ARG A 68 9.29 1.18 -18.70
N LEU A 69 9.20 0.74 -19.96
CA LEU A 69 7.97 0.20 -20.55
C LEU A 69 7.27 -0.87 -19.68
N PRO A 70 7.97 -1.80 -18.99
CA PRO A 70 7.32 -2.77 -18.11
C PRO A 70 6.49 -2.16 -16.95
N LEU A 71 6.73 -0.89 -16.60
CA LEU A 71 6.02 -0.22 -15.51
C LEU A 71 4.83 0.62 -15.99
N LEU A 72 4.56 0.64 -17.29
CA LEU A 72 3.41 1.34 -17.86
C LEU A 72 2.15 0.46 -17.79
N PRO A 73 0.94 1.04 -17.82
CA PRO A 73 -0.30 0.26 -17.91
C PRO A 73 -0.32 -0.61 -19.16
N VAL A 74 -0.85 -1.84 -19.03
CA VAL A 74 -0.87 -2.81 -20.15
C VAL A 74 -1.79 -2.35 -21.28
N GLU A 75 -2.88 -1.65 -20.95
CA GLU A 75 -3.82 -1.05 -21.88
C GLU A 75 -3.13 0.04 -22.70
N PHE A 76 -2.24 0.81 -22.08
CA PHE A 76 -1.47 1.86 -22.74
C PHE A 76 -0.40 1.27 -23.68
N LEU A 77 0.31 0.24 -23.22
CA LEU A 77 1.30 -0.48 -24.05
C LEU A 77 0.66 -1.10 -25.29
N THR A 78 -0.46 -1.80 -25.13
CA THR A 78 -1.14 -2.51 -26.22
C THR A 78 -1.99 -1.57 -27.09
N GLY A 79 -2.64 -0.58 -26.49
CA GLY A 79 -3.53 0.36 -27.16
C GLY A 79 -2.79 1.45 -27.94
N THR A 80 -1.63 1.89 -27.45
CA THR A 80 -0.89 3.06 -27.96
C THR A 80 0.51 2.68 -28.44
N VAL A 81 1.40 2.28 -27.54
CA VAL A 81 2.84 2.11 -27.84
C VAL A 81 3.07 1.05 -28.92
N SER A 82 2.39 -0.10 -28.82
CA SER A 82 2.54 -1.20 -29.78
C SER A 82 2.00 -0.88 -31.18
N LYS A 83 1.15 0.14 -31.31
CA LYS A 83 0.54 0.55 -32.58
C LYS A 83 1.37 1.58 -33.34
N ASP A 84 2.36 2.19 -32.67
CA ASP A 84 3.24 3.19 -33.23
C ASP A 84 4.14 2.60 -34.34
N GLU A 85 4.08 3.18 -35.54
CA GLU A 85 4.81 2.67 -36.71
C GLU A 85 6.34 2.77 -36.55
N MET A 86 6.86 3.77 -35.82
CA MET A 86 8.30 3.89 -35.57
C MET A 86 8.78 2.77 -34.64
N ILE A 87 7.98 2.44 -33.62
CA ILE A 87 8.27 1.34 -32.69
C ILE A 87 8.18 -0.01 -33.40
N LYS A 88 7.14 -0.24 -34.21
CA LYS A 88 6.97 -1.48 -34.99
C LYS A 88 8.10 -1.69 -36.01
N GLY A 89 8.52 -0.62 -36.67
CA GLY A 89 9.57 -0.66 -37.69
C GLY A 89 10.96 -0.96 -37.12
N ASN A 90 11.20 -0.69 -35.84
CA ASN A 90 12.50 -0.87 -35.20
C ASN A 90 12.57 -2.21 -34.43
N LEU A 91 13.53 -3.08 -34.78
CA LEU A 91 13.72 -4.39 -34.14
C LEU A 91 13.97 -4.27 -32.62
N SER A 92 14.94 -3.44 -32.22
CA SER A 92 15.30 -3.29 -30.81
C SER A 92 14.16 -2.73 -29.96
N CYS A 93 13.33 -1.83 -30.51
CA CYS A 93 12.14 -1.33 -29.80
C CYS A 93 11.08 -2.42 -29.61
N ARG A 94 10.96 -3.37 -30.55
CA ARG A 94 10.08 -4.53 -30.39
C ARG A 94 10.55 -5.45 -29.26
N ASP A 95 11.86 -5.66 -29.11
CA ASP A 95 12.41 -6.43 -28.00
C ASP A 95 12.05 -5.81 -26.63
N LEU A 96 12.07 -4.48 -26.53
CA LEU A 96 11.65 -3.76 -25.31
C LEU A 96 10.15 -3.88 -25.05
N MET A 97 9.33 -3.95 -26.11
CA MET A 97 7.90 -4.20 -25.99
C MET A 97 7.61 -5.64 -25.56
N ASP A 98 8.40 -6.60 -26.04
CA ASP A 98 8.29 -8.00 -25.64
C ASP A 98 8.75 -8.21 -24.19
N GLU A 99 9.81 -7.52 -23.73
CA GLU A 99 10.18 -7.45 -22.31
C GLU A 99 8.99 -7.01 -21.45
N ALA A 100 8.34 -5.90 -21.82
CA ALA A 100 7.20 -5.36 -21.10
C ALA A 100 6.01 -6.34 -21.10
N ARG A 101 5.69 -6.92 -22.26
CA ARG A 101 4.60 -7.91 -22.39
C ARG A 101 4.86 -9.13 -21.49
N ASN A 102 6.07 -9.66 -21.51
CA ASN A 102 6.46 -10.82 -20.71
C ASN A 102 6.38 -10.51 -19.21
N TYR A 103 6.77 -9.31 -18.78
CA TYR A 103 6.59 -8.86 -17.41
C TYR A 103 5.11 -8.85 -16.98
N HIS A 104 4.21 -8.29 -17.79
CA HIS A 104 2.77 -8.27 -17.47
C HIS A 104 2.13 -9.65 -17.46
N LEU A 105 2.52 -10.54 -18.38
CA LEU A 105 2.07 -11.94 -18.38
C LEU A 105 2.53 -12.64 -17.10
N HIS A 106 3.78 -12.45 -16.71
CA HIS A 106 4.36 -13.02 -15.50
C HIS A 106 3.64 -12.53 -14.22
N LEU A 107 3.30 -11.25 -14.13
CA LEU A 107 2.50 -10.68 -13.04
C LEU A 107 1.03 -11.15 -13.03
N SER A 108 0.51 -11.59 -14.18
CA SER A 108 -0.84 -12.13 -14.33
C SER A 108 -0.93 -13.63 -14.03
N ASN A 109 0.01 -14.14 -13.24
CA ASN A 109 0.16 -15.56 -12.89
C ASN A 109 0.26 -16.49 -14.12
N LYS A 110 0.85 -16.03 -15.23
CA LYS A 110 1.22 -16.90 -16.35
C LYS A 110 2.69 -17.30 -16.23
N VAL A 111 2.98 -18.56 -16.52
CA VAL A 111 4.37 -19.01 -16.67
C VAL A 111 4.89 -18.46 -17.98
N VAL A 112 5.97 -17.67 -17.90
CA VAL A 112 6.69 -17.15 -19.06
C VAL A 112 8.07 -17.78 -19.02
N GLN A 113 8.39 -18.56 -20.05
CA GLN A 113 9.66 -19.26 -20.14
C GLN A 113 10.82 -18.25 -20.28
N ASP A 114 11.92 -18.50 -19.57
CA ASP A 114 13.13 -17.68 -19.58
C ASP A 114 12.91 -16.19 -19.21
N PHE A 115 11.82 -15.87 -18.50
CA PHE A 115 11.59 -14.51 -18.03
C PHE A 115 12.58 -14.12 -16.92
N GLU A 116 13.29 -13.03 -17.15
CA GLU A 116 14.15 -12.42 -16.14
C GLU A 116 13.70 -10.99 -15.82
N TYR A 117 13.67 -10.66 -14.54
CA TYR A 117 13.53 -9.28 -14.11
C TYR A 117 14.73 -8.45 -14.61
N SER A 118 14.55 -7.15 -14.78
CA SER A 118 15.63 -6.24 -15.17
C SER A 118 15.60 -4.96 -14.34
N VAL A 119 16.59 -4.09 -14.51
CA VAL A 119 16.53 -2.74 -13.91
C VAL A 119 15.34 -1.92 -14.44
N ARG A 120 14.76 -2.31 -15.58
CA ARG A 120 13.58 -1.66 -16.18
C ARG A 120 12.26 -2.15 -15.58
N THR A 121 12.24 -3.31 -14.92
CA THR A 121 11.05 -3.85 -14.24
C THR A 121 10.92 -3.40 -12.78
N VAL A 122 11.75 -2.46 -12.34
CA VAL A 122 11.74 -1.90 -10.97
C VAL A 122 11.51 -0.39 -11.08
N PRO A 123 10.70 0.26 -10.21
CA PRO A 123 10.55 1.72 -10.20
C PRO A 123 11.85 2.49 -9.94
N ARG A 124 11.96 3.73 -10.43
CA ARG A 124 13.12 4.61 -10.14
C ARG A 124 12.97 5.14 -8.71
N LYS A 125 14.09 5.47 -8.05
CA LYS A 125 14.11 6.02 -6.68
C LYS A 125 13.08 7.16 -6.49
N HIS A 126 13.06 8.11 -7.42
CA HIS A 126 12.19 9.29 -7.35
C HIS A 126 10.70 9.00 -7.57
N THR A 127 10.34 7.85 -8.14
CA THR A 127 8.95 7.48 -8.47
C THR A 127 8.47 6.29 -7.64
N ALA A 128 9.27 5.81 -6.69
CA ALA A 128 8.97 4.60 -5.93
C ALA A 128 7.93 4.82 -4.81
N GLY A 129 7.58 6.08 -4.53
CA GLY A 129 6.68 6.45 -3.45
C GLY A 129 7.37 6.65 -2.11
N VAL A 130 6.57 6.76 -1.06
CA VAL A 130 7.01 6.94 0.33
C VAL A 130 6.50 5.77 1.15
N LEU A 131 7.38 5.17 1.94
CA LEU A 131 7.03 4.14 2.93
C LEU A 131 6.57 4.84 4.21
N PHE A 132 5.39 4.47 4.70
CA PHE A 132 4.78 4.96 5.92
C PHE A 132 4.83 3.87 6.98
N CYS A 133 5.23 4.22 8.20
CA CYS A 133 5.16 3.41 9.41
C CYS A 133 4.22 4.13 10.38
N VAL A 134 3.07 3.53 10.67
CA VAL A 134 1.94 4.22 11.30
C VAL A 134 1.54 3.51 12.59
N GLY A 135 1.59 4.24 13.70
CA GLY A 135 1.19 3.74 15.02
C GLY A 135 2.13 2.66 15.56
N GLY A 136 1.56 1.61 16.13
CA GLY A 136 2.28 0.59 16.88
C GLY A 136 2.51 1.00 18.34
N ARG A 137 3.40 0.27 19.01
CA ARG A 137 3.82 0.55 20.39
C ARG A 137 5.31 0.32 20.58
N GLY A 138 5.90 1.03 21.55
CA GLY A 138 7.28 0.83 22.00
C GLY A 138 7.36 0.04 23.31
N GLY A 139 8.51 0.17 23.98
CA GLY A 139 8.79 -0.49 25.26
C GLY A 139 7.89 -0.06 26.43
N SER A 140 7.39 1.19 26.42
CA SER A 140 6.46 1.67 27.45
C SER A 140 5.07 1.04 27.35
N GLY A 141 4.74 0.38 26.23
CA GLY A 141 3.45 -0.29 26.00
C GLY A 141 2.34 0.62 25.43
N ASP A 142 2.46 1.93 25.58
CA ASP A 142 1.50 2.91 25.07
C ASP A 142 1.39 2.91 23.54
N PRO A 143 0.17 2.93 22.97
CA PRO A 143 -0.01 3.05 21.54
C PRO A 143 0.37 4.44 21.01
N PHE A 144 0.97 4.48 19.82
CA PHE A 144 1.38 5.72 19.18
C PHE A 144 0.29 6.28 18.26
N ARG A 145 0.21 7.61 18.21
CA ARG A 145 -0.44 8.37 17.12
C ARG A 145 0.53 8.76 16.01
N SER A 146 1.82 8.74 16.33
CA SER A 146 2.87 9.23 15.44
C SER A 146 3.06 8.31 14.25
N ILE A 147 3.40 8.93 13.13
CA ILE A 147 3.80 8.25 11.90
C ILE A 147 5.23 8.64 11.55
N GLU A 148 5.95 7.71 10.95
CA GLU A 148 7.26 7.95 10.39
C GLU A 148 7.22 7.62 8.90
N CYS A 149 7.85 8.47 8.11
CA CYS A 149 7.90 8.37 6.65
C CYS A 149 9.36 8.18 6.23
N TYR A 150 9.60 7.26 5.30
CA TYR A 150 10.95 6.98 4.81
C TYR A 150 11.25 7.77 3.54
N SER A 151 12.32 8.56 3.58
CA SER A 151 12.89 9.20 2.41
C SER A 151 13.91 8.29 1.75
N ILE A 152 13.53 7.69 0.62
CA ILE A 152 14.43 6.84 -0.19
C ILE A 152 15.69 7.59 -0.62
N THR A 153 15.57 8.87 -0.97
CA THR A 153 16.70 9.69 -1.45
C THR A 153 17.70 9.97 -0.34
N LYS A 154 17.23 10.17 0.89
CA LYS A 154 18.07 10.47 2.06
C LYS A 154 18.46 9.22 2.84
N ASN A 155 17.84 8.07 2.56
CA ASN A 155 17.94 6.86 3.37
C ASN A 155 17.66 7.14 4.86
N SER A 156 16.63 7.94 5.14
CA SER A 156 16.32 8.38 6.49
C SER A 156 14.82 8.44 6.73
N TRP A 157 14.41 8.19 7.98
CA TRP A 157 13.04 8.40 8.42
C TRP A 157 12.86 9.81 8.97
N PHE A 158 11.64 10.33 8.87
CA PHE A 158 11.23 11.60 9.46
C PHE A 158 9.78 11.48 9.93
N PHE A 159 9.37 12.32 10.88
CA PHE A 159 8.00 12.27 11.39
C PHE A 159 7.04 12.99 10.44
N GLY A 160 5.93 12.33 10.12
CA GLY A 160 4.83 12.94 9.39
C GLY A 160 3.71 13.44 10.33
N PRO A 161 2.65 14.07 9.79
CA PRO A 161 1.50 14.49 10.58
C PRO A 161 0.87 13.32 11.34
N GLU A 162 0.59 13.52 12.63
CA GLU A 162 0.11 12.47 13.52
C GLU A 162 -1.38 12.15 13.29
N MET A 163 -1.78 10.89 13.52
CA MET A 163 -3.18 10.48 13.52
C MET A 163 -3.96 11.17 14.64
N ASN A 164 -5.29 11.23 14.52
CA ASN A 164 -6.15 11.73 15.59
C ASN A 164 -6.23 10.72 16.75
N SER A 165 -6.27 9.42 16.43
CA SER A 165 -6.32 8.34 17.43
C SER A 165 -4.97 7.64 17.58
N ARG A 166 -4.65 7.19 18.80
CA ARG A 166 -3.51 6.28 19.03
C ARG A 166 -3.90 4.87 18.59
N ARG A 167 -3.00 4.13 17.95
CA ARG A 167 -3.32 2.78 17.44
C ARG A 167 -2.13 1.84 17.53
N ARG A 168 -2.27 0.71 18.26
CA ARG A 168 -1.39 -0.47 18.14
C ARG A 168 -2.13 -1.61 17.45
N HIS A 169 -1.39 -2.50 16.82
CA HIS A 169 -1.92 -3.61 16.01
C HIS A 169 -2.93 -3.12 14.96
N VAL A 170 -2.58 -2.01 14.32
CA VAL A 170 -3.41 -1.27 13.35
C VAL A 170 -3.21 -1.85 11.94
N GLY A 171 -4.29 -1.96 11.17
CA GLY A 171 -4.21 -2.25 9.74
C GLY A 171 -3.89 -0.97 8.97
N VAL A 172 -2.90 -1.00 8.07
CA VAL A 172 -2.52 0.17 7.26
C VAL A 172 -2.35 -0.23 5.81
N ILE A 173 -2.95 0.56 4.91
CA ILE A 173 -2.90 0.32 3.47
C ILE A 173 -2.90 1.63 2.70
N SER A 174 -2.35 1.64 1.48
CA SER A 174 -2.47 2.77 0.56
C SER A 174 -3.33 2.43 -0.64
N VAL A 175 -4.27 3.32 -0.96
CA VAL A 175 -5.15 3.23 -2.13
C VAL A 175 -5.36 4.63 -2.68
N GLY A 176 -5.27 4.82 -4.00
CA GLY A 176 -5.52 6.11 -4.65
C GLY A 176 -4.64 7.26 -4.15
N GLY A 177 -3.35 6.99 -3.86
CA GLY A 177 -2.42 8.01 -3.36
C GLY A 177 -2.70 8.50 -1.94
N ARG A 178 -3.53 7.79 -1.18
CA ARG A 178 -3.87 8.07 0.22
C ARG A 178 -3.48 6.91 1.11
N VAL A 179 -3.32 7.16 2.42
CA VAL A 179 -2.97 6.14 3.41
C VAL A 179 -4.14 5.98 4.39
N TYR A 180 -4.58 4.76 4.64
CA TYR A 180 -5.68 4.45 5.53
C TYR A 180 -5.16 3.69 6.74
N ALA A 181 -5.58 4.11 7.94
CA ALA A 181 -5.30 3.45 9.21
C ALA A 181 -6.61 2.94 9.81
N VAL A 182 -6.75 1.63 9.97
CA VAL A 182 -8.02 0.95 10.25
C VAL A 182 -7.92 0.13 11.52
N GLY A 183 -8.87 0.36 12.44
CA GLY A 183 -8.97 -0.39 13.69
C GLY A 183 -7.74 -0.25 14.57
N GLY A 184 -7.39 -1.34 15.27
CA GLY A 184 -6.31 -1.38 16.25
C GLY A 184 -6.84 -1.25 17.69
N HIS A 185 -5.96 -0.84 18.60
CA HIS A 185 -6.27 -0.62 20.01
C HIS A 185 -5.62 0.68 20.48
N ASP A 186 -6.34 1.55 21.19
CA ASP A 186 -5.85 2.89 21.58
C ASP A 186 -5.15 2.93 22.94
N GLY A 187 -5.28 1.85 23.71
CA GLY A 187 -4.75 1.72 25.07
C GLY A 187 -5.86 1.36 26.07
N SER A 188 -7.11 1.65 25.71
CA SER A 188 -8.32 1.40 26.51
C SER A 188 -9.29 0.46 25.81
N GLU A 189 -9.54 0.64 24.50
CA GLU A 189 -10.51 -0.16 23.75
C GLU A 189 -10.00 -0.60 22.37
N HIS A 190 -10.61 -1.67 21.85
CA HIS A 190 -10.50 -2.05 20.44
C HIS A 190 -11.22 -1.02 19.57
N LEU A 191 -10.63 -0.69 18.43
CA LEU A 191 -11.13 0.35 17.54
C LEU A 191 -11.83 -0.28 16.32
N GLY A 192 -12.97 0.30 15.95
CA GLY A 192 -13.63 0.07 14.66
C GLY A 192 -13.47 1.25 13.70
N ASN A 193 -13.05 2.41 14.21
CA ASN A 193 -12.91 3.62 13.41
C ASN A 193 -11.69 3.54 12.45
N MET A 194 -11.77 4.34 11.38
CA MET A 194 -10.73 4.47 10.36
C MET A 194 -10.40 5.94 10.13
N GLU A 195 -9.13 6.20 9.84
CA GLU A 195 -8.66 7.52 9.44
C GLU A 195 -7.89 7.43 8.12
N MET A 196 -8.05 8.42 7.25
CA MET A 196 -7.36 8.53 5.98
C MET A 196 -6.45 9.76 5.99
N PHE A 197 -5.18 9.56 5.66
CA PHE A 197 -4.20 10.61 5.42
C PHE A 197 -4.13 10.95 3.95
N ASP A 198 -4.31 12.24 3.65
CA ASP A 198 -4.12 12.81 2.32
C ASP A 198 -2.76 13.53 2.26
N PRO A 199 -1.77 12.99 1.52
CA PRO A 199 -0.46 13.62 1.32
C PRO A 199 -0.51 15.04 0.75
N LEU A 200 -1.54 15.40 -0.03
CA LEU A 200 -1.64 16.74 -0.63
C LEU A 200 -2.03 17.79 0.42
N THR A 201 -2.91 17.41 1.35
CA THR A 201 -3.39 18.33 2.39
C THR A 201 -2.64 18.20 3.71
N ASN A 202 -1.86 17.13 3.89
CA ASN A 202 -1.16 16.76 5.13
C ASN A 202 -2.09 16.66 6.34
N LYS A 203 -3.31 16.13 6.12
CA LYS A 203 -4.33 15.98 7.16
C LYS A 203 -4.84 14.55 7.22
N TRP A 204 -5.08 14.11 8.45
CA TRP A 204 -5.86 12.92 8.76
C TRP A 204 -7.33 13.27 8.88
N MET A 205 -8.19 12.52 8.20
CA MET A 205 -9.63 12.70 8.20
C MET A 205 -10.31 11.40 8.62
N MET A 206 -11.30 11.48 9.50
CA MET A 206 -12.13 10.33 9.87
C MET A 206 -12.93 9.85 8.65
N LYS A 207 -13.04 8.52 8.52
CA LYS A 207 -13.89 7.83 7.55
C LYS A 207 -14.89 6.93 8.28
N ALA A 208 -15.80 6.29 7.55
CA ALA A 208 -16.75 5.38 8.16
C ALA A 208 -16.04 4.27 8.96
N SER A 209 -16.63 3.93 10.10
CA SER A 209 -16.15 2.86 10.97
C SER A 209 -16.62 1.50 10.48
N MET A 210 -15.79 0.49 10.69
CA MET A 210 -16.18 -0.92 10.60
C MET A 210 -17.29 -1.24 11.60
N ASN A 211 -18.07 -2.28 11.32
CA ASN A 211 -19.09 -2.77 12.24
C ASN A 211 -18.46 -3.48 13.45
N THR A 212 -17.37 -4.23 13.22
CA THR A 212 -16.67 -4.95 14.29
C THR A 212 -15.41 -4.19 14.69
N LYS A 213 -15.29 -3.89 15.98
CA LYS A 213 -14.07 -3.32 16.58
C LYS A 213 -13.02 -4.43 16.71
N ARG A 214 -11.79 -4.19 16.22
CA ARG A 214 -10.76 -5.24 16.18
C ARG A 214 -9.35 -4.69 16.12
N ARG A 215 -8.43 -5.43 16.73
CA ARG A 215 -6.98 -5.24 16.60
C ARG A 215 -6.34 -6.42 15.87
N GLY A 216 -5.09 -6.27 15.43
CA GLY A 216 -4.37 -7.34 14.72
C GLY A 216 -5.03 -7.71 13.39
N ILE A 217 -5.68 -6.72 12.78
CA ILE A 217 -6.41 -6.81 11.52
C ILE A 217 -5.42 -6.76 10.35
N ALA A 218 -5.73 -7.48 9.27
CA ALA A 218 -5.03 -7.33 8.00
C ALA A 218 -5.88 -6.58 6.97
N LEU A 219 -5.22 -5.86 6.07
CA LEU A 219 -5.86 -5.12 4.98
C LEU A 219 -5.37 -5.58 3.62
N ALA A 220 -6.28 -5.65 2.65
CA ALA A 220 -5.95 -5.82 1.24
C ALA A 220 -6.81 -4.90 0.38
N ALA A 221 -6.28 -4.43 -0.76
CA ALA A 221 -7.02 -3.63 -1.73
C ALA A 221 -7.02 -4.34 -3.07
N LEU A 222 -8.22 -4.61 -3.60
CA LEU A 222 -8.40 -5.32 -4.86
C LEU A 222 -9.64 -4.82 -5.58
N GLY A 223 -9.46 -4.30 -6.80
CA GLY A 223 -10.55 -3.83 -7.66
C GLY A 223 -11.24 -2.55 -7.18
N GLY A 224 -10.55 -1.70 -6.40
CA GLY A 224 -11.10 -0.47 -5.82
C GLY A 224 -11.31 -0.49 -4.30
N PRO A 225 -12.08 -1.44 -3.72
CA PRO A 225 -12.38 -1.46 -2.29
C PRO A 225 -11.21 -1.94 -1.43
N ILE A 226 -11.30 -1.65 -0.13
CA ILE A 226 -10.41 -2.15 0.92
C ILE A 226 -11.13 -3.27 1.68
N TYR A 227 -10.43 -4.38 1.93
CA TYR A 227 -10.92 -5.50 2.72
C TYR A 227 -10.25 -5.51 4.09
N ALA A 228 -11.04 -5.50 5.15
CA ALA A 228 -10.67 -5.68 6.54
C ALA A 228 -10.85 -7.15 6.92
N ILE A 229 -9.75 -7.84 7.22
CA ILE A 229 -9.69 -9.30 7.29
C ILE A 229 -9.29 -9.74 8.69
N GLY A 230 -10.15 -10.54 9.32
CA GLY A 230 -9.90 -11.18 10.61
C GLY A 230 -9.66 -10.17 11.73
N GLY A 231 -8.60 -10.40 12.50
CA GLY A 231 -8.31 -9.65 13.73
C GLY A 231 -8.85 -10.36 14.97
N LEU A 232 -8.76 -9.68 16.10
CA LEU A 232 -9.21 -10.20 17.39
C LEU A 232 -9.66 -9.08 18.33
N ASP A 233 -10.48 -9.47 19.31
CA ASP A 233 -10.71 -8.72 20.55
C ASP A 233 -10.12 -9.49 21.75
N ASP A 234 -10.64 -9.27 22.95
CA ASP A 234 -10.16 -9.97 24.16
C ASP A 234 -10.78 -11.36 24.34
N ASN A 235 -11.84 -11.68 23.59
CA ASN A 235 -12.60 -12.91 23.74
C ASN A 235 -12.38 -13.89 22.59
N SER A 236 -12.17 -13.38 21.37
CA SER A 236 -12.26 -14.15 20.15
C SER A 236 -11.34 -13.66 19.05
N CYS A 237 -10.85 -14.62 18.26
CA CYS A 237 -10.31 -14.33 16.93
C CYS A 237 -11.46 -14.33 15.92
N PHE A 238 -11.39 -13.42 14.97
CA PHE A 238 -12.45 -13.18 14.00
C PHE A 238 -12.16 -13.85 12.66
N ASN A 239 -13.19 -14.42 12.03
CA ASN A 239 -13.15 -14.90 10.65
C ASN A 239 -13.95 -14.01 9.68
N ASP A 240 -14.70 -13.04 10.19
CA ASP A 240 -15.47 -12.13 9.36
C ASP A 240 -14.56 -11.17 8.59
N VAL A 241 -15.07 -10.72 7.45
CA VAL A 241 -14.36 -9.84 6.53
C VAL A 241 -15.32 -8.74 6.11
N GLU A 242 -14.87 -7.50 6.27
CA GLU A 242 -15.64 -6.32 5.87
C GLU A 242 -14.97 -5.66 4.67
N ARG A 243 -15.77 -5.26 3.68
CA ARG A 243 -15.37 -4.55 2.48
C ARG A 243 -15.80 -3.09 2.60
N TYR A 244 -14.82 -2.19 2.55
CA TYR A 244 -15.02 -0.75 2.48
C TYR A 244 -15.03 -0.28 1.03
N ASP A 245 -16.13 0.34 0.64
CA ASP A 245 -16.26 1.03 -0.63
C ASP A 245 -15.85 2.50 -0.46
N ILE A 246 -14.79 2.90 -1.18
CA ILE A 246 -14.16 4.21 -0.99
C ILE A 246 -15.07 5.35 -1.45
N GLU A 247 -15.84 5.13 -2.51
CA GLU A 247 -16.71 6.15 -3.12
C GLU A 247 -17.92 6.46 -2.25
N SER A 248 -18.57 5.41 -1.75
CA SER A 248 -19.75 5.52 -0.89
C SER A 248 -19.41 5.73 0.59
N ASP A 249 -18.14 5.61 0.99
CA ASP A 249 -17.70 5.69 2.39
C ASP A 249 -18.51 4.75 3.30
N CYS A 250 -18.68 3.50 2.86
CA CYS A 250 -19.51 2.52 3.55
C CYS A 250 -18.79 1.17 3.67
N TRP A 251 -18.96 0.53 4.83
CA TRP A 251 -18.56 -0.86 5.05
C TRP A 251 -19.72 -1.80 4.79
N SER A 252 -19.41 -2.97 4.24
CA SER A 252 -20.35 -4.07 4.00
C SER A 252 -19.67 -5.40 4.29
N SER A 253 -20.40 -6.39 4.79
CA SER A 253 -19.83 -7.72 5.00
C SER A 253 -19.66 -8.48 3.68
N VAL A 254 -18.59 -9.25 3.57
CA VAL A 254 -18.40 -10.27 2.52
C VAL A 254 -18.32 -11.66 3.17
N ALA A 255 -18.13 -12.71 2.38
CA ALA A 255 -18.04 -14.06 2.94
C ALA A 255 -16.90 -14.16 3.98
N PRO A 256 -17.15 -14.80 5.13
CA PRO A 256 -16.13 -15.01 6.15
C PRO A 256 -15.11 -16.06 5.69
N MET A 257 -13.91 -15.99 6.26
CA MET A 257 -12.91 -17.05 6.18
C MET A 257 -13.41 -18.33 6.84
N ASN A 258 -12.86 -19.48 6.46
CA ASN A 258 -13.17 -20.76 7.11
C ASN A 258 -12.60 -20.81 8.53
N THR A 259 -11.41 -20.23 8.74
CA THR A 259 -10.72 -20.21 10.02
C THR A 259 -10.68 -18.77 10.58
N PRO A 260 -10.95 -18.53 11.88
CA PRO A 260 -10.71 -17.25 12.51
C PRO A 260 -9.21 -16.96 12.61
N ARG A 261 -8.81 -15.70 12.41
CA ARG A 261 -7.38 -15.32 12.33
C ARG A 261 -7.10 -13.98 13.00
N GLY A 262 -6.60 -14.01 14.23
CA GLY A 262 -6.00 -12.87 14.93
C GLY A 262 -4.55 -12.65 14.53
N GLY A 263 -4.13 -11.40 14.29
CA GLY A 263 -2.77 -11.10 13.85
C GLY A 263 -2.44 -11.68 12.48
N VAL A 264 -3.45 -11.76 11.60
CA VAL A 264 -3.33 -12.29 10.25
C VAL A 264 -2.50 -11.36 9.36
N GLY A 265 -1.83 -11.92 8.36
CA GLY A 265 -1.23 -11.17 7.27
C GLY A 265 -2.08 -11.27 6.00
N SER A 266 -2.14 -10.21 5.18
CA SER A 266 -2.91 -10.25 3.93
C SER A 266 -2.28 -9.48 2.78
N VAL A 267 -2.57 -9.91 1.55
CA VAL A 267 -2.20 -9.16 0.34
C VAL A 267 -3.14 -9.49 -0.83
N ALA A 268 -3.34 -8.53 -1.73
CA ALA A 268 -3.98 -8.78 -3.02
C ALA A 268 -2.93 -9.22 -4.06
N LEU A 269 -3.14 -10.38 -4.68
CA LEU A 269 -2.25 -10.94 -5.69
C LEU A 269 -3.05 -11.57 -6.84
N GLY A 270 -2.80 -11.08 -8.06
CA GLY A 270 -3.68 -11.36 -9.20
C GLY A 270 -5.10 -10.87 -8.92
N SER A 271 -6.08 -11.74 -9.18
CA SER A 271 -7.51 -11.45 -8.97
C SER A 271 -8.04 -11.90 -7.60
N PHE A 272 -7.16 -12.13 -6.63
CA PHE A 272 -7.52 -12.69 -5.33
C PHE A 272 -6.91 -11.92 -4.17
N VAL A 273 -7.55 -12.01 -3.01
CA VAL A 273 -7.01 -11.58 -1.72
C VAL A 273 -6.56 -12.81 -0.95
N TYR A 274 -5.37 -12.80 -0.37
CA TYR A 274 -4.84 -13.90 0.44
C TYR A 274 -4.84 -13.50 1.92
N ALA A 275 -5.28 -14.41 2.78
CA ALA A 275 -5.16 -14.36 4.24
C ALA A 275 -4.18 -15.46 4.67
N VAL A 276 -3.12 -15.05 5.36
CA VAL A 276 -1.91 -15.87 5.55
C VAL A 276 -1.55 -15.93 7.03
N GLY A 277 -1.58 -17.14 7.58
CA GLY A 277 -1.27 -17.38 8.99
C GLY A 277 -2.29 -16.72 9.93
N GLY A 278 -1.80 -16.12 11.01
CA GLY A 278 -2.59 -15.64 12.14
C GLY A 278 -2.67 -16.67 13.27
N ASN A 279 -3.54 -16.42 14.24
CA ASN A 279 -3.85 -17.30 15.36
C ASN A 279 -5.37 -17.51 15.44
N ASP A 280 -5.82 -18.75 15.67
CA ASP A 280 -7.25 -19.10 15.71
C ASP A 280 -7.90 -18.99 17.10
N GLY A 281 -7.16 -18.49 18.09
CA GLY A 281 -7.52 -18.49 19.50
C GLY A 281 -6.89 -19.64 20.28
N VAL A 282 -6.30 -20.63 19.60
CA VAL A 282 -5.64 -21.80 20.20
C VAL A 282 -4.16 -21.85 19.80
N ALA A 283 -3.85 -21.72 18.52
CA ALA A 283 -2.49 -21.84 18.01
C ALA A 283 -2.23 -20.89 16.83
N SER A 284 -0.94 -20.61 16.58
CA SER A 284 -0.50 -19.95 15.36
C SER A 284 -0.71 -20.87 14.15
N LEU A 285 -1.04 -20.30 13.00
CA LEU A 285 -1.46 -21.02 11.80
C LEU A 285 -0.39 -21.01 10.70
N SER A 286 -0.19 -22.15 10.04
CA SER A 286 0.47 -22.25 8.72
C SER A 286 -0.51 -22.08 7.55
N SER A 287 -1.80 -22.27 7.81
CA SER A 287 -2.85 -22.32 6.79
C SER A 287 -3.02 -20.98 6.08
N VAL A 288 -3.42 -21.07 4.81
CA VAL A 288 -3.61 -19.91 3.93
C VAL A 288 -4.92 -20.07 3.19
N GLU A 289 -5.67 -18.99 3.12
CA GLU A 289 -6.92 -18.93 2.37
C GLU A 289 -6.85 -17.81 1.34
N ARG A 290 -7.51 -18.02 0.20
CA ARG A 290 -7.67 -17.01 -0.84
C ARG A 290 -9.15 -16.70 -1.04
N PHE A 291 -9.48 -15.43 -1.11
CA PHE A 291 -10.81 -14.91 -1.42
C PHE A 291 -10.94 -14.58 -2.90
N ASN A 292 -12.00 -15.08 -3.53
CA ASN A 292 -12.43 -14.66 -4.84
C ASN A 292 -13.61 -13.67 -4.72
N PRO A 293 -13.42 -12.37 -5.04
CA PRO A 293 -14.49 -11.38 -4.93
C PRO A 293 -15.65 -11.64 -5.90
N HIS A 294 -15.41 -12.28 -7.05
CA HIS A 294 -16.47 -12.60 -8.03
C HIS A 294 -17.40 -13.70 -7.54
N LEU A 295 -16.86 -14.66 -6.77
CA LEU A 295 -17.63 -15.76 -6.19
C LEU A 295 -18.07 -15.49 -4.76
N ASN A 296 -17.59 -14.40 -4.16
CA ASN A 296 -17.72 -14.10 -2.74
C ASN A 296 -17.41 -15.34 -1.89
N LYS A 297 -16.24 -15.95 -2.10
CA LYS A 297 -15.89 -17.24 -1.48
C LYS A 297 -14.41 -17.32 -1.14
N TRP A 298 -14.12 -17.86 0.04
CA TRP A 298 -12.79 -18.27 0.46
C TRP A 298 -12.51 -19.72 0.06
N THR A 299 -11.26 -19.99 -0.32
CA THR A 299 -10.76 -21.33 -0.62
C THR A 299 -9.39 -21.49 0.01
N GLU A 300 -9.17 -22.61 0.70
CA GLU A 300 -7.84 -22.99 1.18
C GLU A 300 -6.86 -23.20 0.01
N VAL A 301 -5.61 -22.83 0.26
CA VAL A 301 -4.49 -23.04 -0.67
C VAL A 301 -3.30 -23.63 0.10
N SER A 302 -2.22 -23.95 -0.61
CA SER A 302 -0.99 -24.51 -0.02
C SER A 302 -0.58 -23.75 1.25
N GLU A 303 -0.34 -24.48 2.33
CA GLU A 303 0.10 -23.93 3.61
C GLU A 303 1.59 -23.57 3.60
N MET A 304 1.96 -22.65 4.50
CA MET A 304 3.35 -22.31 4.77
C MET A 304 4.09 -23.48 5.45
N GLY A 305 5.41 -23.51 5.35
CA GLY A 305 6.26 -24.48 6.04
C GLY A 305 6.36 -24.23 7.55
N GLN A 306 6.08 -22.99 8.02
CA GLN A 306 6.08 -22.64 9.44
C GLN A 306 4.79 -21.89 9.81
N ARG A 307 4.28 -22.13 11.03
CA ARG A 307 3.14 -21.40 11.59
C ARG A 307 3.55 -20.00 12.02
N ARG A 308 2.71 -18.99 11.77
CA ARG A 308 3.05 -17.58 12.01
C ARG A 308 1.82 -16.78 12.42
N ALA A 309 1.88 -16.06 13.53
CA ALA A 309 0.97 -14.99 13.89
C ALA A 309 1.70 -13.65 14.02
N GLY A 310 1.05 -12.54 13.69
CA GLY A 310 1.66 -11.21 13.69
C GLY A 310 2.81 -11.08 12.67
N ASN A 311 2.77 -11.87 11.61
CA ASN A 311 3.66 -11.79 10.46
C ASN A 311 3.31 -10.58 9.57
N GLY A 312 4.29 -10.08 8.85
CA GLY A 312 4.05 -9.12 7.78
C GLY A 312 4.00 -9.82 6.43
N VAL A 313 3.12 -9.35 5.54
CA VAL A 313 2.94 -9.91 4.20
C VAL A 313 3.02 -8.80 3.17
N SER A 314 3.76 -9.05 2.08
CA SER A 314 3.82 -8.12 0.95
C SER A 314 3.89 -8.87 -0.38
N LYS A 315 3.58 -8.16 -1.46
CA LYS A 315 3.72 -8.68 -2.83
C LYS A 315 4.93 -8.07 -3.50
N LEU A 316 5.69 -8.90 -4.17
CA LEU A 316 6.78 -8.49 -5.03
C LEU A 316 6.87 -9.48 -6.17
N ASN A 317 6.99 -8.99 -7.40
CA ASN A 317 7.35 -9.84 -8.54
C ASN A 317 6.34 -11.01 -8.78
N GLY A 318 5.04 -10.73 -8.61
CA GLY A 318 3.99 -11.74 -8.77
C GLY A 318 3.97 -12.82 -7.69
N CYS A 319 4.81 -12.69 -6.66
CA CYS A 319 4.88 -13.60 -5.52
C CYS A 319 4.44 -12.90 -4.24
N LEU A 320 4.00 -13.71 -3.28
CA LEU A 320 3.71 -13.28 -1.92
C LEU A 320 4.90 -13.60 -1.03
N TYR A 321 5.32 -12.65 -0.20
CA TYR A 321 6.39 -12.83 0.79
C TYR A 321 5.80 -12.69 2.19
N VAL A 322 6.09 -13.67 3.05
CA VAL A 322 5.71 -13.68 4.47
C VAL A 322 6.98 -13.57 5.30
N VAL A 323 7.01 -12.57 6.18
CA VAL A 323 8.21 -12.19 6.90
C VAL A 323 7.93 -12.25 8.40
N GLY A 324 8.79 -12.97 9.13
CA GLY A 324 8.75 -13.04 10.58
C GLY A 324 7.45 -13.62 11.13
N GLY A 325 6.97 -13.03 12.21
CA GLY A 325 5.84 -13.51 13.01
C GLY A 325 6.29 -14.21 14.29
N PHE A 326 5.35 -14.90 14.94
CA PHE A 326 5.54 -15.69 16.14
C PHE A 326 4.89 -17.06 15.93
N ASP A 327 5.57 -18.14 16.30
CA ASP A 327 5.11 -19.52 16.10
C ASP A 327 4.60 -20.18 17.39
N ASP A 328 4.06 -19.42 18.32
CA ASP A 328 3.73 -19.85 19.70
C ASP A 328 4.92 -20.10 20.62
N ASN A 329 6.13 -20.32 20.09
CA ASN A 329 7.34 -20.52 20.88
C ASN A 329 8.25 -19.29 20.85
N SER A 330 8.57 -18.77 19.67
CA SER A 330 9.52 -17.67 19.51
C SER A 330 9.18 -16.75 18.34
N PRO A 331 9.67 -15.50 18.37
CA PRO A 331 9.65 -14.64 17.19
C PRO A 331 10.53 -15.22 16.10
N LEU A 332 10.16 -15.00 14.84
CA LEU A 332 10.78 -15.65 13.68
C LEU A 332 11.66 -14.69 12.88
N SER A 333 12.82 -15.18 12.43
CA SER A 333 13.66 -14.56 11.39
C SER A 333 13.29 -15.04 9.98
N SER A 334 12.70 -16.23 9.89
CA SER A 334 12.44 -16.91 8.62
C SER A 334 11.50 -16.11 7.71
N VAL A 335 11.77 -16.20 6.40
CA VAL A 335 10.97 -15.59 5.35
C VAL A 335 10.59 -16.65 4.34
N GLU A 336 9.33 -16.67 3.95
CA GLU A 336 8.81 -17.61 2.95
C GLU A 336 8.22 -16.85 1.77
N ARG A 337 8.44 -17.40 0.56
CA ARG A 337 7.88 -16.91 -0.69
C ARG A 337 6.88 -17.92 -1.24
N PHE A 338 5.68 -17.46 -1.56
CA PHE A 338 4.71 -18.23 -2.34
C PHE A 338 4.69 -17.77 -3.79
N ASP A 339 4.88 -18.71 -4.70
CA ASP A 339 4.68 -18.49 -6.13
C ASP A 339 3.32 -19.08 -6.56
N PRO A 340 2.31 -18.25 -6.86
CA PRO A 340 0.98 -18.73 -7.24
C PRO A 340 0.96 -19.49 -8.57
N ARG A 341 2.02 -19.40 -9.40
CA ARG A 341 2.12 -20.14 -10.67
C ARG A 341 2.58 -21.57 -10.44
N MET A 342 3.41 -21.77 -9.42
CA MET A 342 3.94 -23.09 -9.03
C MET A 342 3.15 -23.73 -7.88
N HIS A 343 2.25 -22.97 -7.24
CA HIS A 343 1.50 -23.38 -6.06
C HIS A 343 2.39 -23.89 -4.91
N ARG A 344 3.59 -23.30 -4.76
CA ARG A 344 4.62 -23.76 -3.84
C ARG A 344 5.18 -22.63 -3.00
N TRP A 345 5.43 -22.97 -1.73
CA TRP A 345 6.20 -22.17 -0.79
C TRP A 345 7.67 -22.56 -0.81
N GLU A 346 8.54 -21.58 -0.66
CA GLU A 346 9.97 -21.80 -0.48
C GLU A 346 10.51 -20.84 0.58
N TYR A 347 11.48 -21.31 1.36
CA TYR A 347 12.25 -20.44 2.23
C TYR A 347 13.20 -19.58 1.39
N VAL A 348 13.26 -18.29 1.70
CA VAL A 348 14.25 -17.36 1.15
C VAL A 348 15.12 -16.84 2.29
N SER A 349 16.13 -16.01 2.02
CA SER A 349 17.00 -15.53 3.10
C SER A 349 16.24 -14.90 4.26
N GLU A 350 16.71 -15.26 5.45
CA GLU A 350 16.13 -14.84 6.70
C GLU A 350 16.50 -13.40 7.06
N LEU A 351 15.73 -12.83 7.97
CA LEU A 351 16.10 -11.62 8.69
C LEU A 351 17.30 -11.88 9.60
N THR A 352 18.13 -10.87 9.79
CA THR A 352 19.23 -10.90 10.77
C THR A 352 18.74 -10.93 12.20
N THR A 353 17.59 -10.32 12.48
CA THR A 353 16.93 -10.32 13.80
C THR A 353 15.51 -10.87 13.67
N PRO A 354 15.07 -11.79 14.55
CA PRO A 354 13.68 -12.23 14.57
C PRO A 354 12.69 -11.10 14.86
N ARG A 355 11.51 -11.10 14.21
CA ARG A 355 10.53 -10.02 14.34
C ARG A 355 9.09 -10.54 14.45
N GLY A 356 8.53 -10.50 15.66
CA GLY A 356 7.09 -10.66 15.90
C GLY A 356 6.35 -9.33 15.85
N GLY A 357 5.16 -9.28 15.24
CA GLY A 357 4.39 -8.05 15.06
C GLY A 357 5.09 -7.05 14.12
N VAL A 358 5.76 -7.57 13.09
CA VAL A 358 6.58 -6.80 12.14
C VAL A 358 5.69 -6.11 11.10
N GLY A 359 5.99 -4.84 10.80
CA GLY A 359 5.36 -4.13 9.69
C GLY A 359 6.11 -4.39 8.39
N VAL A 360 5.42 -4.73 7.30
CA VAL A 360 6.06 -5.10 6.04
C VAL A 360 5.42 -4.42 4.85
N ALA A 361 6.23 -3.87 3.94
CA ALA A 361 5.78 -3.44 2.63
C ALA A 361 6.91 -3.51 1.59
N THR A 362 6.54 -3.46 0.31
CA THR A 362 7.48 -3.53 -0.81
C THR A 362 7.65 -2.17 -1.46
N VAL A 363 8.89 -1.70 -1.53
CA VAL A 363 9.24 -0.48 -2.27
C VAL A 363 10.55 -0.69 -3.03
N MET A 364 10.63 -0.16 -4.27
CA MET A 364 11.80 -0.32 -5.14
C MET A 364 12.28 -1.76 -5.36
N GLY A 365 11.37 -2.71 -5.48
CA GLY A 365 11.75 -4.12 -5.70
C GLY A 365 12.38 -4.79 -4.47
N ARG A 366 12.26 -4.18 -3.29
CA ARG A 366 12.74 -4.72 -2.02
C ARG A 366 11.59 -4.86 -1.03
N VAL A 367 11.65 -5.89 -0.19
CA VAL A 367 10.71 -6.10 0.92
C VAL A 367 11.32 -5.48 2.17
N PHE A 368 10.64 -4.51 2.77
CA PHE A 368 11.06 -3.84 4.00
C PHE A 368 10.35 -4.45 5.20
N ALA A 369 11.11 -4.85 6.21
CA ALA A 369 10.67 -5.31 7.52
C ALA A 369 10.99 -4.23 8.56
N VAL A 370 9.95 -3.60 9.11
CA VAL A 370 10.05 -2.43 9.98
C VAL A 370 9.63 -2.81 11.40
N GLY A 371 10.54 -2.61 12.35
CA GLY A 371 10.27 -2.82 13.77
C GLY A 371 9.95 -4.28 14.14
N GLY A 372 9.00 -4.47 15.04
CA GLY A 372 8.66 -5.75 15.66
C GLY A 372 9.31 -5.95 17.03
N HIS A 373 9.24 -7.18 17.54
CA HIS A 373 9.84 -7.60 18.81
C HIS A 373 10.62 -8.91 18.60
N ASN A 374 11.84 -8.99 19.14
CA ASN A 374 12.73 -10.14 18.93
C ASN A 374 12.69 -11.20 20.04
N GLY A 375 11.84 -11.00 21.06
CA GLY A 375 11.74 -11.88 22.23
C GLY A 375 12.25 -11.20 23.49
N ASN A 376 13.14 -10.22 23.34
CA ASN A 376 13.74 -9.47 24.44
C ASN A 376 13.36 -7.98 24.41
N ILE A 377 13.47 -7.34 23.23
CA ILE A 377 13.28 -5.91 23.06
C ILE A 377 12.40 -5.58 21.85
N TYR A 378 11.77 -4.41 21.90
CA TYR A 378 11.11 -3.81 20.74
C TYR A 378 12.16 -3.20 19.82
N LEU A 379 11.96 -3.37 18.52
CA LEU A 379 12.92 -2.97 17.50
C LEU A 379 12.52 -1.65 16.87
N ASN A 380 13.49 -0.79 16.65
CA ASN A 380 13.40 0.37 15.75
C ASN A 380 14.19 0.17 14.44
N THR A 381 14.86 -0.98 14.30
CA THR A 381 15.65 -1.31 13.12
C THR A 381 14.74 -1.66 11.96
N VAL A 382 15.24 -1.41 10.74
CA VAL A 382 14.59 -1.75 9.49
C VAL A 382 15.51 -2.62 8.68
N GLU A 383 14.98 -3.71 8.13
CA GLU A 383 15.71 -4.58 7.20
C GLU A 383 15.03 -4.54 5.85
N ALA A 384 15.81 -4.37 4.78
CA ALA A 384 15.35 -4.43 3.42
C ALA A 384 15.98 -5.64 2.73
N PHE A 385 15.16 -6.56 2.27
CA PHE A 385 15.59 -7.75 1.54
C PHE A 385 15.32 -7.59 0.05
N GLU A 386 16.36 -7.82 -0.77
CA GLU A 386 16.25 -7.88 -2.23
C GLU A 386 16.30 -9.34 -2.69
N PRO A 387 15.18 -9.92 -3.17
CA PRO A 387 15.13 -11.34 -3.51
C PRO A 387 16.14 -11.79 -4.56
N ARG A 388 16.63 -10.89 -5.42
CA ARG A 388 17.61 -11.21 -6.46
C ARG A 388 19.00 -11.47 -5.90
N MET A 389 19.37 -10.79 -4.83
CA MET A 389 20.68 -10.94 -4.21
C MET A 389 20.67 -11.98 -3.10
N ASN A 390 19.48 -12.47 -2.72
CA ASN A 390 19.25 -13.34 -1.57
C ASN A 390 20.00 -12.84 -0.32
N ARG A 391 20.01 -11.51 -0.11
CA ARG A 391 20.70 -10.88 1.02
C ARG A 391 19.87 -9.73 1.59
N GLY A 392 19.80 -9.66 2.91
CA GLY A 392 19.23 -8.53 3.64
C GLY A 392 20.25 -7.42 3.84
N GLU A 393 19.79 -6.18 3.76
CA GLU A 393 20.55 -4.98 4.11
C GLU A 393 19.82 -4.22 5.23
N LEU A 394 20.56 -3.59 6.12
CA LEU A 394 19.96 -2.67 7.09
C LEU A 394 19.54 -1.38 6.39
N GLY A 395 18.27 -1.03 6.50
CA GLY A 395 17.77 0.29 6.12
C GLY A 395 17.99 1.30 7.24
N GLY A 396 17.74 2.59 6.96
CA GLY A 396 17.65 3.58 8.03
C GLY A 396 16.65 3.12 9.10
N SER A 397 17.00 3.29 10.38
CA SER A 397 16.12 2.94 11.50
C SER A 397 14.99 3.96 11.67
N VAL A 398 13.83 3.49 12.11
CA VAL A 398 12.81 4.39 12.65
C VAL A 398 13.32 4.97 13.98
N SER A 399 12.82 6.12 14.35
CA SER A 399 13.20 6.85 15.56
C SER A 399 12.69 6.12 16.81
N HIS A 400 11.48 5.57 16.76
CA HIS A 400 10.88 4.84 17.88
C HIS A 400 10.82 3.34 17.59
N CYS A 401 11.06 2.53 18.62
CA CYS A 401 10.78 1.10 18.54
C CYS A 401 9.27 0.89 18.35
N ARG A 402 8.89 0.07 17.38
CA ARG A 402 7.48 -0.11 17.00
C ARG A 402 7.18 -1.58 16.73
N ALA A 403 6.32 -2.19 17.54
CA ALA A 403 5.67 -3.47 17.22
C ALA A 403 4.17 -3.28 17.00
N GLY A 404 3.59 -4.13 16.14
CA GLY A 404 2.19 -4.00 15.73
C GLY A 404 1.90 -2.68 15.02
N THR A 405 2.92 -2.12 14.35
CA THR A 405 2.76 -0.96 13.47
C THR A 405 2.21 -1.41 12.13
N GLY A 406 1.42 -0.56 11.49
CA GLY A 406 1.04 -0.79 10.10
C GLY A 406 2.01 -0.10 9.16
N VAL A 407 2.36 -0.76 8.06
CA VAL A 407 3.32 -0.26 7.08
C VAL A 407 2.72 -0.33 5.68
N ALA A 408 2.78 0.77 4.95
CA ALA A 408 2.28 0.85 3.57
C ALA A 408 3.15 1.77 2.72
N VAL A 409 3.11 1.58 1.41
CA VAL A 409 3.78 2.46 0.44
C VAL A 409 2.73 3.26 -0.29
N CYS A 410 2.86 4.59 -0.26
CA CYS A 410 1.99 5.51 -0.98
C CYS A 410 2.74 6.09 -2.20
N SER A 411 2.04 6.26 -3.32
CA SER A 411 2.59 6.85 -4.55
C SER A 411 2.88 8.36 -4.48
N SER A 412 2.82 8.97 -3.29
CA SER A 412 3.19 10.36 -3.05
C SER A 412 4.70 10.59 -3.16
N HIS A 413 5.10 11.81 -3.50
CA HIS A 413 6.49 12.26 -3.42
C HIS A 413 6.82 12.71 -1.99
N VAL A 414 8.06 12.47 -1.54
CA VAL A 414 8.49 12.82 -0.18
C VAL A 414 8.33 14.31 0.15
N SER A 415 8.48 15.20 -0.84
CA SER A 415 8.30 16.65 -0.65
C SER A 415 6.85 17.07 -0.42
N GLN A 416 5.88 16.18 -0.69
CA GLN A 416 4.48 16.43 -0.37
C GLN A 416 4.19 16.17 1.10
N ILE A 417 5.06 15.43 1.81
CA ILE A 417 4.85 15.10 3.21
C ILE A 417 5.51 16.14 4.09
N ARG A 418 4.73 16.75 4.98
CA ARG A 418 5.22 17.72 5.96
C ARG A 418 6.00 16.98 7.04
N ASP A 419 7.29 17.28 7.14
CA ASP A 419 8.11 16.90 8.28
C ASP A 419 7.67 17.72 9.50
N VAL A 420 7.23 17.04 10.55
CA VAL A 420 6.78 17.69 11.80
C VAL A 420 7.87 17.76 12.87
N GLY A 421 9.12 17.38 12.54
CA GLY A 421 10.25 17.42 13.46
C GLY A 421 10.27 16.25 14.43
N GLN A 422 10.51 16.49 15.72
CA GLN A 422 10.38 15.43 16.72
C GLN A 422 8.90 15.11 16.92
N GLY A 423 8.48 13.89 16.59
CA GLY A 423 7.15 13.39 16.96
C GLY A 423 6.89 13.60 18.45
N SER A 424 5.64 13.79 18.85
CA SER A 424 5.33 14.26 20.21
C SER A 424 6.07 13.44 21.27
N SER A 425 6.90 14.14 22.04
CA SER A 425 7.83 13.62 23.02
C SER A 425 7.11 12.83 24.12
N ASN A 426 7.15 11.50 24.00
CA ASN A 426 7.31 10.60 25.14
C ASN A 426 8.52 9.72 24.84
N VAL A 427 9.70 10.37 24.75
CA VAL A 427 10.99 9.69 24.64
C VAL A 427 11.30 9.10 26.01
N ALA A 428 10.80 7.90 26.28
CA ALA A 428 11.42 7.04 27.28
C ALA A 428 12.53 6.28 26.56
N ASN A 429 13.77 6.56 26.95
CA ASN A 429 14.95 5.83 26.48
C ASN A 429 14.70 4.32 26.57
N CYS A 430 14.89 3.61 25.45
CA CYS A 430 14.96 2.16 25.46
C CYS A 430 16.27 1.76 26.14
N MET A 431 16.19 1.28 27.39
CA MET A 431 17.23 0.42 27.98
C MET A 431 16.77 -1.03 27.89
#